data_AF-A0A2U8W5Q0-F1
#
_entry.id   AF-A0A2U8W5Q0-F1
#
_cell.length_a   1.000
_cell.length_b   1.000
_cell.length_c   1.000
_cell.angle_alpha   90.00
_cell.angle_beta   90.00
_cell.angle_gamma   90.00
#
_symmetry.space_group_name_H-M   'P 1'
#
loop_
_entity.id
_entity.type
_entity.pdbx_description
1 polymer ?
#
loop_
_entity_poly.entity_id
_entity_poly.type
_entity_poly.pdbx_seq_one_letter_code
_entity_poly.pdbx_strand_id
1 'polypeptide(L)'
;MSARDTARLRKGVRSFLKHGSITGAAKGAGVSAERLRRELYEQRIAQREGRRVSRLVREISIISRGRERTIKVGFEAASLIGTYLNAVAELLNTNDIAPLAPFVGVSVADLSGKQYPFETDPHVLYELSLTRTGTFEQVYRLTTII
;
A
#
# COMPACT_ATOMS: atom_id res chain seq x y z
N MET A 1 14.75 9.23 15.49
CA MET A 1 13.89 8.17 16.10
C MET A 1 14.68 6.87 16.11
N SER A 2 14.73 6.12 17.21
CA SER A 2 15.49 4.86 17.28
C SER A 2 14.80 3.74 16.48
N ALA A 3 15.57 2.84 15.86
CA ALA A 3 15.02 1.68 15.12
C ALA A 3 14.09 0.82 15.98
N ARG A 4 14.36 0.75 17.29
CA ARG A 4 13.52 0.05 18.27
C ARG A 4 12.15 0.70 18.44
N ASP A 5 12.10 2.04 18.41
CA ASP A 5 10.85 2.79 18.52
C ASP A 5 10.01 2.61 17.26
N THR A 6 10.63 2.63 16.08
CA THR A 6 9.95 2.36 14.81
C THR A 6 9.33 0.95 14.80
N ALA A 7 10.07 -0.05 15.28
CA ALA A 7 9.58 -1.43 15.35
C ALA A 7 8.39 -1.57 16.31
N ARG A 8 8.43 -0.90 17.47
CA ARG A 8 7.30 -0.86 18.42
C ARG A 8 6.08 -0.17 17.82
N LEU A 9 6.27 0.97 17.13
CA LEU A 9 5.20 1.69 16.48
C LEU A 9 4.49 0.82 15.42
N ARG A 10 5.27 0.14 14.56
CA ARG A 10 4.76 -0.83 13.58
C ARG A 10 3.99 -1.98 14.23
N LYS A 11 4.48 -2.51 15.36
CA LYS A 11 3.75 -3.50 16.16
C LYS A 11 2.40 -2.96 16.63
N GLY A 12 2.35 -1.70 17.06
CA GLY A 12 1.11 -1.00 17.43
C GLY A 12 0.14 -0.88 16.26
N VAL A 13 0.59 -0.42 15.10
CA VAL A 13 -0.24 -0.31 13.89
C VAL A 13 -0.83 -1.67 13.52
N ARG A 14 -0.01 -2.74 13.46
CA ARG A 14 -0.49 -4.10 13.19
C ARG A 14 -1.56 -4.56 14.17
N SER A 15 -1.34 -4.33 15.47
CA SER A 15 -2.31 -4.70 16.50
C SER A 15 -3.62 -3.92 16.38
N PHE A 16 -3.56 -2.62 16.05
CA PHE A 16 -4.73 -1.80 15.81
C PHE A 16 -5.54 -2.29 14.59
N LEU A 17 -4.85 -2.67 13.51
CA LEU A 17 -5.50 -3.18 12.31
C LEU A 17 -6.19 -4.53 12.52
N LYS A 18 -5.65 -5.37 13.42
CA LYS A 18 -6.26 -6.66 13.76
C LYS A 18 -7.43 -6.49 14.74
N HIS A 19 -7.28 -5.65 15.76
CA HIS A 19 -8.19 -5.63 16.92
C HIS A 19 -8.98 -4.34 17.12
N GLY A 20 -8.60 -3.22 16.49
CA GLY A 20 -9.38 -1.97 16.44
C GLY A 20 -9.21 -1.02 17.63
N SER A 21 -8.57 -1.48 18.71
CA SER A 21 -8.31 -0.64 19.89
C SER A 21 -6.94 0.04 19.80
N ILE A 22 -6.90 1.37 19.66
CA ILE A 22 -5.65 2.15 19.72
C ILE A 22 -4.97 1.95 21.08
N THR A 23 -5.74 2.05 22.17
CA THR A 23 -5.20 1.94 23.54
C THR A 23 -4.64 0.54 23.80
N GLY A 24 -5.37 -0.52 23.41
CA GLY A 24 -4.91 -1.90 23.54
C GLY A 24 -3.67 -2.18 22.69
N ALA A 25 -3.66 -1.68 21.46
CA ALA A 25 -2.53 -1.80 20.55
C ALA A 25 -1.28 -1.07 21.06
N ALA A 26 -1.43 0.14 21.58
CA ALA A 26 -0.35 0.94 22.14
C ALA A 26 0.28 0.25 23.36
N LYS A 27 -0.57 -0.25 24.28
CA LYS A 27 -0.14 -1.00 25.48
C LYS A 27 0.64 -2.27 25.08
N GLY A 28 0.10 -3.09 24.18
CA GLY A 28 0.76 -4.32 23.71
C GLY A 28 2.06 -4.08 22.94
N ALA A 29 2.20 -2.89 22.35
CA ALA A 29 3.40 -2.48 21.61
C ALA A 29 4.45 -1.75 22.46
N GLY A 30 4.09 -1.28 23.66
CA GLY A 30 4.97 -0.49 24.51
C GLY A 30 5.23 0.91 23.96
N VAL A 31 4.22 1.55 23.37
CA VAL A 31 4.23 2.95 22.91
C VAL A 31 3.08 3.72 23.57
N SER A 32 3.18 5.05 23.63
CA SER A 32 2.05 5.85 24.11
C SER A 32 0.89 5.82 23.10
N ALA A 33 -0.34 5.84 23.61
CA ALA A 33 -1.54 5.85 22.78
C ALA A 33 -1.60 7.09 21.86
N GLU A 34 -1.10 8.24 22.35
CA GLU A 34 -1.01 9.46 21.55
C GLU A 34 -0.05 9.32 20.37
N ARG A 35 1.11 8.70 20.60
CA ARG A 35 2.09 8.49 19.53
C ARG A 35 1.56 7.54 18.45
N LEU A 36 0.89 6.45 18.86
CA LEU A 36 0.26 5.53 17.90
C LEU A 36 -0.90 6.21 17.16
N ARG A 37 -1.72 7.01 17.85
CA ARG A 37 -2.82 7.77 17.23
C ARG A 37 -2.30 8.71 16.16
N ARG A 38 -1.26 9.50 16.48
CA ARG A 38 -0.65 10.44 15.55
C ARG A 38 -0.16 9.73 14.29
N GLU A 39 0.59 8.64 14.44
CA GLU A 39 1.04 7.81 13.31
C GLU A 39 -0.12 7.34 12.43
N LEU A 40 -1.18 6.79 13.05
CA LEU A 40 -2.35 6.29 12.32
C LEU A 40 -3.08 7.38 11.54
N TYR A 41 -3.08 8.61 12.03
CA TYR A 41 -3.75 9.74 11.39
C TYR A 41 -2.86 10.40 10.33
N GLU A 42 -1.57 10.62 10.62
CA GLU A 42 -0.58 11.15 9.67
C GLU A 42 -0.51 10.28 8.42
N GLN A 43 -0.44 8.95 8.58
CA GLN A 43 -0.42 8.01 7.44
C GLN A 43 -1.81 7.70 6.86
N ARG A 44 -2.86 8.38 7.35
CA ARG A 44 -4.27 8.17 6.97
C ARG A 44 -4.67 6.68 6.97
N ILE A 45 -4.21 5.95 7.98
CA ILE A 45 -4.57 4.54 8.26
C ILE A 45 -5.87 4.49 9.07
N ALA A 46 -6.13 5.51 9.87
CA ALA A 46 -7.36 5.67 10.60
C ALA A 46 -7.86 7.11 10.55
N GLN A 47 -9.17 7.29 10.72
CA GLN A 47 -9.77 8.59 10.97
C GLN A 47 -10.72 8.54 12.15
N ARG A 48 -10.95 9.69 12.77
CA ARG A 48 -11.95 9.84 13.82
C ARG A 48 -13.27 10.30 13.21
N GLU A 49 -14.33 9.53 13.46
CA GLU A 49 -15.71 9.86 13.11
C GLU A 49 -16.50 10.02 14.41
N GLY A 50 -16.57 11.25 14.91
CA GLY A 50 -17.17 11.56 16.21
C GLY A 50 -16.47 10.83 17.36
N ARG A 51 -17.15 9.83 17.95
CA ARG A 51 -16.60 8.99 19.04
C ARG A 51 -15.93 7.71 18.54
N ARG A 52 -16.06 7.37 17.25
CA ARG A 52 -15.51 6.14 16.65
C ARG A 52 -14.20 6.42 15.93
N VAL A 53 -13.36 5.40 15.83
CA VAL A 53 -12.15 5.41 15.00
C VAL A 53 -12.36 4.39 13.89
N SER A 54 -12.40 4.87 12.66
CA SER A 54 -12.60 4.06 11.45
C SER A 54 -11.24 3.77 10.81
N ARG A 55 -11.07 2.56 10.25
CA ARG A 55 -9.85 2.15 9.54
C ARG A 55 -9.99 2.50 8.06
N LEU A 56 -8.98 3.13 7.48
CA LEU A 56 -8.93 3.56 6.08
C LEU A 56 -8.07 2.63 5.21
N VAL A 57 -8.03 1.36 5.55
CA VAL A 57 -7.20 0.36 4.86
C VAL A 57 -7.74 0.09 3.47
N ARG A 58 -6.85 0.07 2.48
CA ARG A 58 -7.15 -0.35 1.11
C ARG A 58 -6.49 -1.67 0.81
N GLU A 59 -7.20 -2.54 0.12
CA GLU A 59 -6.67 -3.77 -0.45
C GLU A 59 -6.44 -3.52 -1.95
N ILE A 60 -5.19 -3.67 -2.40
CA ILE A 60 -4.79 -3.33 -3.77
C ILE A 60 -3.83 -4.37 -4.33
N SER A 61 -3.94 -4.66 -5.62
CA SER A 61 -2.98 -5.47 -6.35
C SER A 61 -1.75 -4.64 -6.72
N ILE A 62 -0.57 -5.23 -6.55
CA ILE A 62 0.73 -4.69 -6.97
C ILE A 62 1.50 -5.78 -7.73
N ILE A 63 2.28 -5.39 -8.74
CA ILE A 63 3.26 -6.29 -9.38
C ILE A 63 4.60 -6.09 -8.69
N SER A 64 5.13 -7.17 -8.11
CA SER A 64 6.38 -7.15 -7.35
C SER A 64 7.16 -8.44 -7.56
N ARG A 65 8.40 -8.31 -8.03
CA ARG A 65 9.32 -9.43 -8.31
C ARG A 65 8.68 -10.47 -9.24
N GLY A 66 8.18 -9.99 -10.38
CA GLY A 66 7.54 -10.79 -11.42
C GLY A 66 6.25 -11.49 -10.99
N ARG A 67 5.56 -11.01 -9.97
CA ARG A 67 4.29 -11.60 -9.52
C ARG A 67 3.30 -10.55 -9.07
N GLU A 68 2.02 -10.77 -9.38
CA GLU A 68 0.94 -10.01 -8.78
C GLU A 68 0.74 -10.43 -7.31
N ARG A 69 0.54 -9.44 -6.44
CA ARG A 69 0.29 -9.61 -5.01
C ARG A 69 -0.83 -8.68 -4.59
N THR A 70 -1.77 -9.20 -3.81
CA THR A 70 -2.76 -8.36 -3.13
C THR A 70 -2.24 -8.00 -1.75
N ILE A 71 -2.12 -6.69 -1.48
CA ILE A 71 -1.58 -6.16 -0.22
C ILE A 71 -2.54 -5.17 0.42
N LYS A 72 -2.43 -5.04 1.74
CA LYS A 72 -3.18 -4.04 2.51
C LYS A 72 -2.30 -2.85 2.81
N VAL A 73 -2.73 -1.66 2.42
CA VAL A 73 -1.94 -0.42 2.47
C VAL A 73 -2.76 0.76 3.00
N GLY A 74 -2.07 1.79 3.47
CA GLY A 74 -2.65 3.10 3.77
C GLY A 74 -2.80 3.95 2.50
N PHE A 75 -3.30 5.18 2.66
CA PHE A 75 -3.61 6.08 1.54
C PHE A 75 -2.40 6.40 0.64
N GLU A 76 -1.27 6.80 1.22
CA GLU A 76 -0.09 7.24 0.46
C GLU A 76 0.48 6.10 -0.39
N ALA A 77 0.65 4.92 0.21
CA ALA A 77 1.11 3.73 -0.50
C ALA A 77 0.12 3.31 -1.60
N ALA A 78 -1.20 3.38 -1.35
CA ALA A 78 -2.20 3.11 -2.38
C ALA A 78 -2.11 4.09 -3.57
N SER A 79 -1.88 5.37 -3.28
CA SER A 79 -1.71 6.40 -4.31
C SER A 79 -0.46 6.12 -5.16
N LEU A 80 0.67 5.80 -4.52
CA LEU A 80 1.91 5.48 -5.21
C LEU A 80 1.79 4.22 -6.08
N ILE A 81 1.11 3.18 -5.58
CA ILE A 81 0.79 1.97 -6.35
C ILE A 81 -0.08 2.32 -7.57
N GLY A 82 -1.07 3.20 -7.42
CA GLY A 82 -1.91 3.65 -8.54
C GLY A 82 -1.09 4.33 -9.64
N THR A 83 -0.19 5.25 -9.28
CA THR A 83 0.70 5.92 -10.25
C THR A 83 1.62 4.92 -10.94
N TYR A 84 2.18 3.96 -10.19
CA TYR A 84 2.98 2.88 -10.75
C TYR A 84 2.19 2.04 -11.77
N LEU A 85 0.97 1.61 -11.42
CA LEU A 85 0.13 0.81 -12.32
C LEU A 85 -0.25 1.58 -13.60
N ASN A 86 -0.38 2.91 -13.53
CA ASN A 86 -0.59 3.73 -14.71
C ASN A 86 0.64 3.74 -15.62
N ALA A 87 1.85 3.85 -15.05
CA ALA A 87 3.09 3.76 -15.81
C ALA A 87 3.27 2.38 -16.46
N VAL A 88 2.89 1.30 -15.77
CA VAL A 88 2.85 -0.05 -16.37
C VAL A 88 1.85 -0.11 -17.51
N ALA A 89 0.64 0.43 -17.35
CA ALA A 89 -0.35 0.46 -18.41
C ALA A 89 0.13 1.26 -19.63
N GLU A 90 0.83 2.38 -19.42
CA GLU A 90 1.43 3.17 -20.48
C GLU A 90 2.48 2.38 -21.25
N LEU A 91 3.44 1.74 -20.55
CA LEU A 91 4.40 0.82 -21.17
C LEU A 91 3.69 -0.22 -22.05
N LEU A 92 2.70 -0.92 -21.48
CA LEU A 92 2.04 -2.02 -22.21
C LEU A 92 1.29 -1.54 -23.46
N ASN A 93 0.82 -0.28 -23.48
CA ASN A 93 0.08 0.29 -24.60
C ASN A 93 0.98 0.95 -25.66
N THR A 94 2.10 1.57 -25.26
CA THR A 94 2.94 2.39 -26.15
C THR A 94 4.30 1.76 -26.44
N ASN A 95 4.69 0.74 -25.68
CA ASN A 95 6.04 0.18 -25.65
C ASN A 95 7.12 1.18 -25.19
N ASP A 96 6.72 2.28 -24.54
CA ASP A 96 7.63 3.24 -23.92
C ASP A 96 7.96 2.84 -22.47
N ILE A 97 9.24 2.69 -22.18
CA ILE A 97 9.75 2.31 -20.85
C ILE A 97 10.00 3.54 -19.94
N ALA A 98 10.05 4.74 -20.51
CA ALA A 98 10.38 5.96 -19.76
C ALA A 98 9.46 6.20 -18.54
N PRO A 99 8.15 5.92 -18.59
CA PRO A 99 7.26 6.07 -17.44
C PRO A 99 7.63 5.20 -16.22
N LEU A 100 8.40 4.12 -16.40
CA LEU A 100 8.82 3.25 -15.30
C LEU A 100 10.04 3.78 -14.54
N ALA A 101 10.82 4.69 -15.12
CA ALA A 101 12.06 5.19 -14.53
C ALA A 101 11.91 5.70 -13.08
N PRO A 102 10.85 6.43 -12.70
CA PRO A 102 10.66 6.89 -11.31
C PRO A 102 10.46 5.76 -10.29
N PHE A 103 10.13 4.54 -10.73
CA PHE A 103 9.80 3.41 -9.87
C PHE A 103 10.95 2.42 -9.68
N VAL A 104 12.06 2.61 -10.39
CA VAL A 104 13.25 1.74 -10.29
C VAL A 104 13.82 1.82 -8.87
N GLY A 105 13.93 0.66 -8.21
CA GLY A 105 14.40 0.57 -6.82
C GLY A 105 13.41 1.05 -5.76
N VAL A 106 12.21 1.48 -6.16
CA VAL A 106 11.17 1.94 -5.24
C VAL A 106 10.39 0.76 -4.68
N SER A 107 10.06 0.82 -3.40
CA SER A 107 9.24 -0.18 -2.72
C SER A 107 8.16 0.45 -1.87
N VAL A 108 7.04 -0.24 -1.75
CA VAL A 108 5.98 0.09 -0.79
C VAL A 108 5.95 -0.94 0.33
N ALA A 109 5.72 -0.46 1.54
CA ALA A 109 5.44 -1.34 2.67
C ALA A 109 3.94 -1.62 2.74
N ASP A 110 3.56 -2.89 2.91
CA ASP A 110 2.22 -3.19 3.40
C ASP A 110 2.07 -2.76 4.87
N LEU A 111 0.84 -2.82 5.38
CA LEU A 111 0.55 -2.49 6.78
C LEU A 111 1.20 -3.44 7.80
N SER A 112 1.77 -4.57 7.36
CA SER A 112 2.58 -5.45 8.20
C SER A 112 4.04 -4.97 8.32
N GLY A 113 4.44 -4.01 7.47
CA GLY A 113 5.80 -3.51 7.33
C GLY A 113 6.66 -4.32 6.36
N LYS A 114 6.07 -5.28 5.63
CA LYS A 114 6.77 -6.05 4.61
C LYS A 114 6.91 -5.20 3.35
N GLN A 115 8.12 -5.15 2.80
CA GLN A 115 8.42 -4.37 1.60
C GLN A 115 8.10 -5.15 0.33
N TYR A 116 7.49 -4.45 -0.63
CA TYR A 116 7.17 -4.93 -1.96
C TYR A 116 7.82 -3.94 -2.96
N PRO A 117 9.00 -4.27 -3.51
CA PRO A 117 9.57 -3.46 -4.59
C PRO A 117 8.70 -3.53 -5.83
N PHE A 118 8.56 -2.43 -6.55
CA PHE A 118 7.85 -2.43 -7.82
C PHE A 118 8.60 -3.26 -8.86
N GLU A 119 7.86 -3.99 -9.69
CA GLU A 119 8.43 -4.61 -10.88
C GLU A 119 8.64 -3.55 -11.96
N THR A 120 9.85 -3.46 -12.50
CA THR A 120 10.21 -2.44 -13.50
C THR A 120 10.89 -3.02 -14.73
N ASP A 121 11.09 -4.35 -14.77
CA ASP A 121 11.54 -5.04 -15.96
C ASP A 121 10.40 -5.11 -16.99
N PRO A 122 10.53 -4.44 -18.16
CA PRO A 122 9.49 -4.46 -19.19
C PRO A 122 9.18 -5.86 -19.70
N HIS A 123 10.18 -6.73 -19.82
CA HIS A 123 10.00 -8.09 -20.32
C HIS A 123 9.07 -8.88 -19.39
N VAL A 124 9.34 -8.82 -18.08
CA VAL A 124 8.51 -9.46 -17.04
C VAL A 124 7.10 -8.89 -17.04
N LEU A 125 6.93 -7.58 -17.20
CA LEU A 125 5.62 -6.93 -17.27
C LEU A 125 4.82 -7.37 -18.50
N TYR A 126 5.47 -7.55 -19.65
CA TYR A 126 4.86 -8.13 -20.84
C TYR A 126 4.48 -9.60 -20.66
N GLU A 127 5.37 -10.44 -20.11
CA GLU A 127 5.05 -11.84 -19.82
C GLU A 127 3.83 -11.98 -18.90
N LEU A 128 3.77 -11.15 -17.86
CA LEU A 128 2.63 -11.12 -16.95
C LEU A 128 1.35 -10.66 -17.64
N SER A 129 1.40 -9.67 -18.53
CA SER A 129 0.20 -9.18 -19.23
C SER A 129 -0.35 -10.22 -20.21
N LEU A 130 0.52 -10.96 -20.89
CA LEU A 130 0.16 -12.07 -21.79
C LEU A 130 -0.43 -13.26 -21.04
N THR A 131 -0.02 -13.50 -19.80
CA THR A 131 -0.62 -14.52 -18.93
C THR A 131 -1.98 -14.06 -18.37
N ARG A 132 -2.28 -12.76 -18.44
CA ARG A 132 -3.46 -12.10 -17.82
C ARG A 132 -4.62 -11.85 -18.78
N THR A 133 -4.61 -12.37 -20.01
CA THR A 133 -5.70 -12.27 -21.02
C THR A 133 -7.05 -12.90 -20.60
N GLY A 134 -7.28 -13.08 -19.29
CA GLY A 134 -8.58 -13.44 -18.70
C GLY A 134 -9.19 -12.44 -17.70
N THR A 135 -8.53 -11.35 -17.24
CA THR A 135 -9.05 -10.59 -16.07
C THR A 135 -8.82 -9.06 -16.00
N PHE A 136 -8.39 -8.38 -17.07
CA PHE A 136 -8.13 -6.92 -16.98
C PHE A 136 -9.37 -6.00 -16.93
N GLU A 137 -10.59 -6.49 -17.17
CA GLU A 137 -11.77 -5.61 -17.22
C GLU A 137 -12.26 -5.03 -15.88
N GLN A 138 -11.73 -5.44 -14.71
CA GLN A 138 -12.42 -5.13 -13.44
C GLN A 138 -11.74 -4.18 -12.45
N VAL A 139 -10.50 -3.70 -12.66
CA VAL A 139 -9.83 -2.88 -11.61
C VAL A 139 -9.82 -1.37 -11.88
N TYR A 140 -10.28 -0.91 -13.05
CA TYR A 140 -10.40 0.53 -13.36
C TYR A 140 -11.84 1.01 -13.68
N ARG A 141 -12.86 0.37 -13.08
CA ARG A 141 -14.22 0.93 -13.04
C ARG A 141 -14.49 1.65 -11.72
N LEU A 142 -13.74 2.71 -11.46
CA LEU A 142 -14.24 3.83 -10.66
C LEU A 142 -14.43 5.02 -11.60
N THR A 143 -15.49 4.94 -12.41
CA THR A 143 -16.01 6.09 -13.13
C THR A 143 -16.81 6.93 -12.14
N THR A 144 -16.26 8.11 -11.85
CA THR A 144 -16.95 9.40 -11.67
C THR A 144 -18.24 9.40 -10.83
N ILE A 145 -18.17 9.97 -9.63
CA ILE A 145 -19.32 10.69 -9.04
C ILE A 145 -19.05 12.17 -9.28
N ILE A 146 -19.91 12.79 -10.10
CA ILE A 146 -20.16 14.23 -10.13
C ILE A 146 -21.12 14.53 -8.98
#